data_AF-A0A7S2U4D3-F1
#
_entry.id   AF-A0A7S2U4D3-F1
#
_cell.length_a   1.000
_cell.length_b   1.000
_cell.length_c   1.000
_cell.angle_alpha   90.00
_cell.angle_beta   90.00
_cell.angle_gamma   90.00
#
_symmetry.space_group_name_H-M   'P 1'
#
loop_
_entity.id
_entity.type
_entity.pdbx_description
1 polymer ?
#
loop_
_entity_poly.entity_id
_entity_poly.type
_entity_poly.pdbx_seq_one_letter_code
_entity_poly.pdbx_strand_id
1 'polypeptide(L)'
;MKVDTKKAIAYQIRMSEELKKYRTYEEEQKHIVRHLMQRIGKNVKNKGYSADLLEALRMEMMHRRRMKAQTLGLIERILAQTRDDTLSLQEQIKSLCSSSKSIKESMGKSKKRQAINPPEDDGSRSALDMYDRIIDINLLADLADNGWKVEYAERSKAQRQEERTDWAGAVVAVVGLYDKGKTFVLNHLTGANLPSGKKVRTKGLSFKHMDVDGTQFVLLDSAGSNSPVRVENELSVYQKEATEHFILDIIFEVSDYFICVCNDFTSLDQRYLGKLARSLQRSKKHFQEIIVIHNFKDVTSVEVLEHLWKTQVTQLYSGGGGATIRTSVAALDSRTEQLDDRTVVWFKTRT
;
A
#
# COMPACT_ATOMS: atom_id res chain seq x y z
N MET A 1 -18.11 1.47 -22.70
CA MET A 1 -16.85 0.97 -22.13
C MET A 1 -16.01 0.39 -23.25
N LYS A 2 -15.01 1.12 -23.74
CA LYS A 2 -13.90 0.49 -24.47
C LYS A 2 -12.89 0.13 -23.39
N VAL A 3 -12.79 -1.16 -23.05
CA VAL A 3 -11.65 -1.63 -22.24
C VAL A 3 -10.41 -1.30 -23.07
N ASP A 4 -9.52 -0.49 -22.50
CA ASP A 4 -8.32 -0.01 -23.19
C ASP A 4 -7.35 -1.17 -23.38
N THR A 5 -7.61 -1.93 -24.44
CA THR A 5 -6.90 -3.16 -24.81
C THR A 5 -5.40 -2.89 -24.98
N LYS A 6 -5.03 -1.64 -25.29
CA LYS A 6 -3.65 -1.20 -25.38
C LYS A 6 -2.95 -1.20 -24.01
N LYS A 7 -3.63 -0.84 -22.92
CA LYS A 7 -3.05 -0.88 -21.57
C LYS A 7 -2.83 -2.31 -21.07
N ALA A 8 -3.76 -3.22 -21.34
CA ALA A 8 -3.60 -4.64 -20.99
C ALA A 8 -2.43 -5.28 -21.75
N ILE A 9 -2.30 -5.00 -23.06
CA ILE A 9 -1.19 -5.47 -23.89
C ILE A 9 0.14 -4.86 -23.41
N ALA A 10 0.17 -3.56 -23.09
CA ALA A 10 1.37 -2.89 -22.57
C ALA A 10 1.83 -3.49 -21.22
N TYR A 11 0.89 -3.82 -20.33
CA TYR A 11 1.19 -4.49 -19.07
C TYR A 11 1.78 -5.89 -19.29
N GLN A 12 1.21 -6.68 -20.21
CA GLN A 12 1.73 -8.00 -20.57
C GLN A 12 3.14 -7.93 -21.18
N ILE A 13 3.40 -6.95 -22.05
CA ILE A 13 4.72 -6.73 -22.65
C ILE A 13 5.75 -6.38 -21.55
N ARG A 14 5.41 -5.44 -20.66
CA ARG A 14 6.29 -5.03 -19.55
C ARG A 14 6.62 -6.20 -18.61
N MET A 15 5.63 -7.04 -18.30
CA MET A 15 5.84 -8.24 -17.48
C MET A 15 6.71 -9.29 -18.18
N SER A 16 6.56 -9.48 -19.49
CA SER A 16 7.43 -10.36 -20.28
C SER A 16 8.88 -9.87 -20.31
N GLU A 17 9.09 -8.56 -20.38
CA GLU A 17 10.43 -7.96 -20.32
C GLU A 17 11.09 -8.11 -18.95
N GLU A 18 10.34 -7.94 -17.86
CA GLU A 18 10.85 -8.20 -16.50
C GLU A 18 11.27 -9.68 -16.34
N LEU A 19 10.48 -10.63 -16.86
CA LEU A 19 10.86 -12.04 -16.86
C LEU A 19 12.15 -12.32 -17.64
N LYS A 20 12.39 -11.60 -18.75
CA LYS A 20 13.66 -11.70 -19.48
C LYS A 20 14.83 -11.19 -18.64
N LYS A 21 14.68 -10.08 -17.91
CA LYS A 21 15.73 -9.57 -17.00
C LYS A 21 16.07 -10.58 -15.90
N TYR A 22 15.05 -11.25 -15.35
CA TYR A 22 15.26 -12.31 -14.35
C TYR A 22 16.06 -13.51 -14.91
N ARG A 23 15.84 -13.91 -16.17
CA ARG A 23 16.65 -14.96 -16.82
C ARG A 23 18.11 -14.52 -17.00
N THR A 24 18.35 -13.26 -17.36
CA THR A 24 19.72 -12.72 -17.48
C THR A 24 20.44 -12.71 -16.13
N TYR A 25 19.75 -12.30 -15.06
CA TYR A 25 20.29 -12.35 -13.70
C TYR A 25 20.65 -13.78 -13.25
N GLU A 26 19.88 -14.78 -13.68
CA GLU A 26 20.19 -16.18 -13.40
C GLU A 26 21.52 -16.62 -14.04
N GLU A 27 21.78 -16.21 -15.29
CA GLU A 27 23.03 -16.52 -15.98
C GLU A 27 24.25 -15.83 -15.34
N GLU A 28 24.09 -14.59 -14.86
CA GLU A 28 25.12 -13.88 -14.11
C GLU A 28 25.45 -14.60 -12.79
N GLN A 29 24.43 -15.03 -12.04
CA GLN A 29 24.64 -15.79 -10.80
C GLN A 29 25.32 -17.15 -11.08
N LYS A 30 24.96 -17.84 -12.17
CA LYS A 30 25.68 -19.06 -12.61
C LYS A 30 27.14 -18.77 -12.95
N HIS A 31 27.46 -17.61 -13.51
CA HIS A 31 28.82 -17.20 -13.80
C HIS A 31 29.62 -16.91 -12.53
N ILE A 32 29.05 -16.14 -11.58
CA ILE A 32 29.67 -15.82 -10.29
C ILE A 32 29.98 -17.09 -9.50
N VAL A 33 29.03 -18.03 -9.43
CA VAL A 33 29.24 -19.32 -8.73
C VAL A 33 30.34 -20.14 -9.39
N ARG A 34 30.37 -20.22 -10.73
CA ARG A 34 31.46 -20.90 -11.46
C ARG A 34 32.82 -20.26 -11.15
N HIS A 35 32.87 -18.94 -11.12
CA HIS A 35 34.10 -18.19 -10.83
C HIS A 35 34.58 -18.43 -9.37
N LEU A 36 33.68 -18.39 -8.40
CA LEU A 36 33.99 -18.68 -7.00
C LEU A 36 34.48 -20.11 -6.82
N MET A 37 33.82 -21.08 -7.46
CA MET A 37 34.24 -22.49 -7.43
C MET A 37 35.64 -22.70 -8.01
N GLN A 38 35.98 -22.00 -9.11
CA GLN A 38 37.34 -22.04 -9.67
C GLN A 38 38.38 -21.42 -8.74
N ARG A 39 38.08 -20.31 -8.06
CA ARG A 39 39.01 -19.67 -7.10
C ARG A 39 39.20 -20.52 -5.85
N ILE A 40 38.12 -21.10 -5.32
CA ILE A 40 38.19 -21.95 -4.12
C ILE A 40 38.97 -23.23 -4.44
N GLY A 41 38.71 -23.89 -5.57
CA GLY A 41 39.47 -25.08 -6.00
C GLY A 41 40.99 -24.85 -6.12
N LYS A 42 41.42 -23.63 -6.44
CA LYS A 42 42.86 -23.25 -6.47
C LYS A 42 43.46 -23.05 -5.08
N ASN A 43 42.67 -22.60 -4.09
CA ASN A 43 43.14 -22.28 -2.73
C ASN A 43 42.97 -23.43 -1.72
N VAL A 44 42.23 -24.48 -2.06
CA VAL A 44 41.86 -25.60 -1.16
C VAL A 44 42.97 -26.62 -0.91
N LYS A 45 44.12 -26.53 -1.57
CA LYS A 45 45.26 -27.44 -1.32
C LYS A 45 45.83 -27.38 0.12
N ASN A 46 45.37 -26.46 0.99
CA ASN A 46 46.05 -26.16 2.25
C ASN A 46 45.35 -26.46 3.58
N LYS A 47 44.04 -26.79 3.69
CA LYS A 47 43.44 -27.17 5.00
C LYS A 47 42.23 -28.12 4.87
N GLY A 48 42.24 -29.21 5.64
CA GLY A 48 41.32 -30.37 5.57
C GLY A 48 39.86 -30.17 6.01
N TYR A 49 39.37 -28.94 6.17
CA TYR A 49 37.98 -28.64 6.56
C TYR A 49 37.07 -28.22 5.39
N SER A 50 37.55 -28.29 4.14
CA SER A 50 36.89 -27.62 3.01
C SER A 50 35.84 -28.44 2.26
N ALA A 51 35.92 -29.78 2.28
CA ALA A 51 35.09 -30.63 1.42
C ALA A 51 33.61 -30.64 1.87
N ASP A 52 33.36 -30.82 3.16
CA ASP A 52 31.99 -30.90 3.69
C ASP A 52 31.26 -29.55 3.62
N LEU A 53 31.98 -28.44 3.86
CA LEU A 53 31.42 -27.09 3.73
C LEU A 53 31.09 -26.76 2.26
N LEU A 54 31.94 -27.19 1.33
CA LEU A 54 31.70 -27.03 -0.11
C LEU A 54 30.49 -27.85 -0.56
N GLU A 55 30.34 -29.07 -0.05
CA GLU A 55 29.19 -29.92 -0.38
C GLU A 55 27.89 -29.37 0.24
N ALA A 56 27.93 -28.86 1.47
CA ALA A 56 26.79 -28.19 2.09
C ALA A 56 26.35 -26.94 1.32
N LEU A 57 27.30 -26.08 0.91
CA LEU A 57 27.02 -24.92 0.05
C LEU A 57 26.46 -25.33 -1.31
N ARG A 58 26.99 -26.39 -1.91
CA ARG A 58 26.49 -26.94 -3.17
C ARG A 58 25.05 -27.42 -3.04
N MET A 59 24.74 -28.15 -1.97
CA MET A 59 23.39 -28.66 -1.70
C MET A 59 22.39 -27.53 -1.44
N GLU A 60 22.74 -26.53 -0.62
CA GLU A 60 21.90 -25.35 -0.37
C GLU A 60 21.64 -24.55 -1.66
N MET A 61 22.66 -24.39 -2.52
CA MET A 61 22.49 -23.74 -3.82
C MET A 61 21.59 -24.54 -4.76
N MET A 62 21.71 -25.87 -4.80
CA MET A 62 20.81 -26.72 -5.59
C MET A 62 19.37 -26.66 -5.06
N HIS A 63 19.18 -26.62 -3.75
CA HIS A 63 17.88 -26.46 -3.13
C HIS A 63 17.24 -25.12 -3.53
N ARG A 64 17.98 -24.00 -3.42
CA ARG A 64 17.50 -22.68 -3.87
C ARG A 64 17.17 -22.63 -5.37
N ARG A 65 17.95 -23.32 -6.21
CA ARG A 65 17.64 -23.44 -7.65
C ARG A 65 16.32 -24.18 -7.89
N ARG A 66 16.10 -25.29 -7.19
CA ARG A 66 14.86 -26.07 -7.31
C ARG A 66 13.65 -25.26 -6.86
N MET A 67 13.74 -24.59 -5.70
CA MET A 67 12.67 -23.71 -5.20
C MET A 67 12.34 -22.59 -6.20
N LYS A 68 13.36 -21.90 -6.73
CA LYS A 68 13.16 -20.84 -7.73
C LYS A 68 12.55 -21.34 -9.03
N ALA A 69 12.97 -22.50 -9.53
CA ALA A 69 12.39 -23.10 -10.73
C ALA A 69 10.91 -23.47 -10.53
N GLN A 70 10.56 -23.97 -9.33
CA GLN A 70 9.16 -24.22 -8.96
C GLN A 70 8.34 -22.92 -8.90
N THR A 71 8.90 -21.85 -8.33
CA THR A 71 8.26 -20.53 -8.29
C THR A 71 8.05 -19.97 -9.70
N LEU A 72 9.05 -20.05 -10.57
CA LEU A 72 8.94 -19.62 -11.97
C LEU A 72 7.86 -20.41 -12.73
N GLY A 73 7.82 -21.73 -12.57
CA GLY A 73 6.78 -22.56 -13.19
C GLY A 73 5.38 -22.30 -12.63
N LEU A 74 5.26 -21.84 -11.38
CA LEU A 74 3.99 -21.38 -10.82
C LEU A 74 3.57 -20.04 -11.46
N ILE A 75 4.50 -19.09 -11.58
CA ILE A 75 4.25 -17.79 -12.22
C ILE A 75 3.83 -17.96 -13.68
N GLU A 76 4.51 -18.82 -14.45
CA GLU A 76 4.16 -19.09 -15.85
C GLU A 76 2.75 -19.69 -15.99
N ARG A 77 2.34 -20.58 -15.07
CA ARG A 77 0.97 -21.13 -15.03
C ARG A 77 -0.06 -20.07 -14.68
N ILE A 78 0.21 -19.20 -13.71
CA ILE A 78 -0.67 -18.09 -13.36
C ILE A 78 -0.85 -17.14 -14.56
N LEU A 79 0.24 -16.82 -15.25
CA LEU A 79 0.19 -15.95 -16.43
C LEU A 79 -0.59 -16.57 -17.60
N ALA A 80 -0.45 -17.88 -17.82
CA ALA A 80 -1.25 -18.59 -18.81
C ALA A 80 -2.75 -18.54 -18.45
N GLN A 81 -3.09 -18.81 -17.20
CA GLN A 81 -4.47 -18.76 -16.71
C GLN A 81 -5.08 -17.36 -16.88
N THR A 82 -4.38 -16.32 -16.43
CA THR A 82 -4.85 -14.93 -16.58
C THR A 82 -5.04 -14.54 -18.05
N ARG A 83 -4.22 -15.06 -18.95
CA ARG A 83 -4.39 -14.84 -20.41
C ARG A 83 -5.69 -15.45 -20.91
N ASP A 84 -5.98 -16.70 -20.53
CA ASP A 84 -7.20 -17.40 -20.95
C ASP A 84 -8.45 -16.74 -20.35
N ASP A 85 -8.40 -16.32 -19.08
CA ASP A 85 -9.48 -15.58 -18.42
C ASP A 85 -9.75 -14.23 -19.12
N THR A 86 -8.69 -13.54 -19.56
CA THR A 86 -8.81 -12.27 -20.29
C THR A 86 -9.52 -12.48 -21.63
N LEU A 87 -9.22 -13.57 -22.34
CA LEU A 87 -9.89 -13.92 -23.61
C LEU A 87 -11.37 -14.24 -23.38
N SER A 88 -11.68 -15.03 -22.34
CA SER A 88 -13.05 -15.35 -21.95
C SER A 88 -13.86 -14.09 -21.60
N LEU A 89 -13.28 -13.17 -20.82
CA LEU A 89 -13.92 -11.89 -20.48
C LEU A 89 -14.16 -11.01 -21.72
N GLN A 90 -13.25 -11.02 -22.70
CA GLN A 90 -13.46 -10.28 -23.95
C GLN A 90 -14.65 -10.83 -24.74
N GLU A 91 -14.86 -12.15 -24.77
CA GLU A 91 -16.02 -12.76 -25.40
C GLU A 91 -17.32 -12.42 -24.67
N GLN A 92 -17.32 -12.46 -23.33
CA GLN A 92 -18.47 -12.07 -22.52
C GLN A 92 -18.87 -10.61 -22.73
N ILE A 93 -17.89 -9.69 -22.77
CA ILE A 93 -18.13 -8.27 -23.05
C ILE A 93 -18.74 -8.09 -24.45
N LYS A 94 -18.25 -8.84 -25.45
CA LYS A 94 -18.79 -8.79 -26.81
C LYS A 94 -20.27 -9.22 -26.83
N SER A 95 -20.61 -10.29 -26.12
CA SER A 95 -21.99 -10.77 -25.95
C SER A 95 -22.89 -9.77 -25.23
N LEU A 96 -22.43 -9.18 -24.13
CA LEU A 96 -23.18 -8.16 -23.38
C LEU A 96 -23.41 -6.87 -24.17
N CYS A 97 -22.45 -6.48 -25.02
CA CYS A 97 -22.60 -5.34 -25.91
C CYS A 97 -23.67 -5.57 -26.99
N SER A 98 -23.81 -6.79 -27.52
CA SER A 98 -24.92 -7.14 -28.41
C SER A 98 -26.27 -7.08 -27.68
N SER A 99 -26.38 -7.64 -26.48
CA SER A 99 -27.62 -7.61 -25.69
C SER A 99 -28.03 -6.19 -25.27
N SER A 100 -27.06 -5.34 -24.89
CA SER A 100 -27.32 -3.95 -24.51
C SER A 100 -27.82 -3.06 -25.65
N LYS A 101 -27.46 -3.36 -26.91
CA LYS A 101 -28.03 -2.66 -28.08
C LYS A 101 -29.53 -2.96 -28.21
N SER A 102 -29.91 -4.23 -28.05
CA SER A 102 -31.30 -4.68 -28.12
C SER A 102 -32.18 -4.07 -26.99
N ILE A 103 -31.62 -3.93 -25.78
CA ILE A 103 -32.33 -3.32 -24.64
C ILE A 103 -32.48 -1.80 -24.79
N LYS A 104 -31.50 -1.11 -25.40
CA LYS A 104 -31.62 0.34 -25.66
C LYS A 104 -32.68 0.67 -26.71
N GLU A 105 -32.95 -0.22 -27.64
CA GLU A 105 -34.04 -0.08 -28.62
C GLU A 105 -35.43 -0.28 -27.98
N SER A 106 -35.53 -1.05 -26.89
CA SER A 106 -36.80 -1.29 -26.18
C SER A 106 -37.15 -0.29 -25.08
N MET A 107 -36.18 0.45 -24.51
CA MET A 107 -36.40 1.33 -23.35
C MET A 107 -36.60 2.84 -23.66
N GLY A 108 -36.95 3.21 -24.89
CA GLY A 108 -37.19 4.61 -25.29
C GLY A 108 -38.46 5.30 -24.73
N LYS A 109 -39.23 4.66 -23.84
CA LYS A 109 -40.49 5.22 -23.32
C LYS A 109 -40.68 4.90 -21.84
N SER A 110 -40.15 5.74 -20.94
CA SER A 110 -40.78 6.12 -19.65
C SER A 110 -39.84 6.95 -18.78
N LYS A 111 -40.15 8.23 -18.60
CA LYS A 111 -39.69 9.06 -17.48
C LYS A 111 -40.93 9.62 -16.79
N LYS A 112 -41.13 9.36 -15.50
CA LYS A 112 -41.85 10.26 -14.58
C LYS A 112 -41.26 10.15 -13.17
N ARG A 113 -41.20 11.33 -12.54
CA ARG A 113 -40.56 11.73 -11.29
C ARG A 113 -41.27 11.15 -10.05
N GLN A 114 -40.58 11.12 -8.91
CA GLN A 114 -41.11 11.70 -7.67
C GLN A 114 -40.01 12.01 -6.65
N ALA A 115 -40.33 12.91 -5.74
CA ALA A 115 -39.45 13.70 -4.89
C ALA A 115 -39.75 13.46 -3.38
N ILE A 116 -38.68 13.49 -2.58
CA ILE A 116 -38.48 14.11 -1.24
C ILE A 116 -39.47 13.78 -0.10
N ASN A 117 -38.97 13.19 1.00
CA ASN A 117 -38.85 13.85 2.32
C ASN A 117 -37.97 13.04 3.31
N PRO A 118 -37.25 13.70 4.25
CA PRO A 118 -36.34 13.09 5.24
C PRO A 118 -37.11 12.69 6.52
N PRO A 119 -36.61 11.78 7.39
CA PRO A 119 -35.76 12.22 8.52
C PRO A 119 -34.85 11.13 9.15
N GLU A 120 -34.13 11.55 10.20
CA GLU A 120 -33.57 10.79 11.34
C GLU A 120 -32.07 10.40 11.35
N ASP A 121 -31.50 10.65 12.53
CA ASP A 121 -30.13 10.47 12.97
C ASP A 121 -29.83 8.97 13.18
N ASP A 122 -29.03 8.40 12.28
CA ASP A 122 -28.74 6.98 12.16
C ASP A 122 -27.22 6.75 12.25
N GLY A 123 -26.81 6.04 13.29
CA GLY A 123 -25.47 5.51 13.51
C GLY A 123 -25.02 4.42 12.52
N SER A 124 -25.37 4.53 11.24
CA SER A 124 -24.96 3.62 10.17
C SER A 124 -24.72 4.36 8.84
N ARG A 125 -24.09 5.54 8.87
CA ARG A 125 -23.42 6.04 7.67
C ARG A 125 -22.48 4.95 7.15
N SER A 126 -22.77 4.47 5.95
CA SER A 126 -21.97 3.43 5.31
C SER A 126 -20.57 3.98 5.14
N ALA A 127 -19.53 3.16 5.29
CA ALA A 127 -18.16 3.58 5.01
C ALA A 127 -18.01 4.20 3.59
N LEU A 128 -18.93 3.85 2.68
CA LEU A 128 -19.07 4.39 1.34
C LEU A 128 -19.56 5.83 1.24
N ASP A 129 -20.18 6.37 2.28
CA ASP A 129 -20.57 7.78 2.32
C ASP A 129 -19.36 8.68 2.61
N MET A 130 -18.29 8.09 3.15
CA MET A 130 -17.14 8.83 3.68
C MET A 130 -15.93 8.72 2.74
N TYR A 131 -15.64 7.54 2.19
CA TYR A 131 -14.59 7.34 1.19
C TYR A 131 -15.13 7.44 -0.23
N ASP A 132 -14.32 7.95 -1.15
CA ASP A 132 -14.74 8.08 -2.55
C ASP A 132 -14.59 6.75 -3.30
N ARG A 133 -13.60 5.94 -2.90
CA ARG A 133 -13.33 4.60 -3.42
C ARG A 133 -12.78 3.69 -2.33
N ILE A 134 -13.21 2.43 -2.31
CA ILE A 134 -12.69 1.39 -1.42
C ILE A 134 -12.36 0.17 -2.26
N ILE A 135 -11.15 -0.35 -2.13
CA ILE A 135 -10.76 -1.66 -2.64
C ILE A 135 -10.70 -2.60 -1.43
N ASP A 136 -11.68 -3.49 -1.32
CA ASP A 136 -11.79 -4.42 -0.19
C ASP A 136 -10.87 -5.63 -0.44
N ILE A 137 -9.66 -5.55 0.13
CA ILE A 137 -8.62 -6.57 0.04
C ILE A 137 -8.57 -7.33 1.37
N ASN A 138 -9.20 -8.50 1.43
CA ASN A 138 -9.17 -9.37 2.61
C ASN A 138 -7.98 -10.32 2.55
N LEU A 139 -7.92 -11.14 1.49
CA LEU A 139 -6.79 -12.00 1.17
C LEU A 139 -6.34 -11.79 -0.28
N LEU A 140 -5.05 -12.02 -0.51
CA LEU A 140 -4.47 -12.01 -1.85
C LEU A 140 -5.08 -13.12 -2.74
N ALA A 141 -5.43 -14.26 -2.14
CA ALA A 141 -6.03 -15.39 -2.85
C ALA A 141 -7.41 -15.05 -3.46
N ASP A 142 -8.18 -14.17 -2.81
CA ASP A 142 -9.51 -13.74 -3.28
C ASP A 142 -9.46 -13.13 -4.69
N LEU A 143 -8.30 -12.59 -5.09
CA LEU A 143 -8.08 -12.04 -6.41
C LEU A 143 -8.28 -13.08 -7.52
N ALA A 144 -7.85 -14.32 -7.28
CA ALA A 144 -7.92 -15.40 -8.28
C ALA A 144 -9.35 -15.91 -8.46
N ASP A 145 -10.14 -15.95 -7.39
CA ASP A 145 -11.46 -16.56 -7.42
C ASP A 145 -12.53 -15.60 -7.95
N ASN A 146 -12.64 -14.40 -7.38
CA ASN A 146 -13.72 -13.45 -7.68
C ASN A 146 -13.22 -12.02 -7.95
N GLY A 147 -11.91 -11.81 -7.87
CA GLY A 147 -11.33 -10.47 -7.82
C GLY A 147 -11.61 -9.76 -6.49
N TRP A 148 -11.04 -8.57 -6.31
CA TRP A 148 -11.38 -7.73 -5.17
C TRP A 148 -12.60 -6.87 -5.46
N LYS A 149 -13.44 -6.72 -4.44
CA LYS A 149 -14.59 -5.84 -4.50
C LYS A 149 -14.11 -4.38 -4.52
N VAL A 150 -14.47 -3.66 -5.57
CA VAL A 150 -14.22 -2.22 -5.68
C VAL A 150 -15.54 -1.48 -5.52
N GLU A 151 -15.62 -0.69 -4.46
CA GLU A 151 -16.78 0.11 -4.13
C GLU A 151 -16.51 1.59 -4.42
N TYR A 152 -17.53 2.31 -4.89
CA TYR A 152 -17.45 3.73 -5.23
C TYR A 152 -18.57 4.48 -4.53
N ALA A 153 -18.28 5.66 -3.99
CA ALA A 153 -19.32 6.58 -3.54
C ALA A 153 -20.26 6.95 -4.70
N GLU A 154 -21.56 7.09 -4.43
CA GLU A 154 -22.56 7.47 -5.43
C GLU A 154 -22.20 8.79 -6.14
N ARG A 155 -21.67 9.77 -5.40
CA ARG A 155 -21.20 11.05 -5.94
C ARG A 155 -20.09 10.87 -6.99
N SER A 156 -19.18 9.91 -6.75
CA SER A 156 -18.10 9.56 -7.67
C SER A 156 -18.56 8.83 -8.93
N LYS A 157 -19.77 8.25 -8.94
CA LYS A 157 -20.35 7.60 -10.14
C LYS A 157 -20.89 8.63 -11.12
N ALA A 158 -21.44 9.75 -10.63
CA ALA A 158 -22.00 10.83 -11.45
C ALA A 158 -20.92 11.67 -12.15
N GLN A 159 -19.74 11.82 -11.54
CA GLN A 159 -18.63 12.63 -12.06
C GLN A 159 -17.77 11.94 -13.14
N ARG A 160 -18.16 10.73 -13.60
CA ARG A 160 -17.39 9.91 -14.56
C ARG A 160 -17.28 10.47 -15.99
N GLN A 161 -17.82 11.66 -16.26
CA GLN A 161 -17.95 12.19 -17.62
C GLN A 161 -16.91 13.21 -18.06
N GLU A 162 -15.99 13.62 -17.19
CA GLU A 162 -14.89 14.52 -17.56
C GLU A 162 -13.54 13.80 -17.44
N GLU A 163 -13.00 13.35 -18.57
CA GLU A 163 -11.63 12.87 -18.69
C GLU A 163 -10.67 14.06 -18.49
N ARG A 164 -10.39 14.42 -17.24
CA ARG A 164 -9.28 15.33 -16.93
C ARG A 164 -7.97 14.57 -17.10
N THR A 165 -7.23 14.88 -18.16
CA THR A 165 -5.92 14.30 -18.47
C THR A 165 -4.78 14.90 -17.65
N ASP A 166 -5.01 16.04 -17.00
CA ASP A 166 -3.97 16.84 -16.35
C ASP A 166 -4.17 16.84 -14.83
N TRP A 167 -4.05 15.66 -14.20
CA TRP A 167 -4.01 15.58 -12.74
C TRP A 167 -2.63 16.04 -12.25
N ALA A 168 -2.63 17.15 -11.49
CA ALA A 168 -1.42 17.73 -10.88
C ALA A 168 -1.38 17.60 -9.35
N GLY A 169 -2.29 16.82 -8.75
CA GLY A 169 -2.33 16.59 -7.31
C GLY A 169 -1.39 15.48 -6.84
N ALA A 170 -1.29 15.32 -5.52
CA ALA A 170 -0.42 14.33 -4.89
C ALA A 170 -1.20 13.23 -4.16
N VAL A 171 -0.64 12.02 -4.12
CA VAL A 171 -1.18 10.91 -3.33
C VAL A 171 -0.43 10.80 -1.99
N VAL A 172 -1.15 10.90 -0.89
CA VAL A 172 -0.60 10.83 0.48
C VAL A 172 -1.09 9.55 1.15
N ALA A 173 -0.17 8.63 1.42
CA ALA A 173 -0.50 7.40 2.13
C ALA A 173 -0.33 7.53 3.64
N VAL A 174 -1.33 7.07 4.38
CA VAL A 174 -1.26 6.90 5.83
C VAL A 174 -1.09 5.42 6.14
N VAL A 175 0.06 5.10 6.70
CA VAL A 175 0.51 3.73 6.95
C VAL A 175 0.92 3.54 8.41
N GLY A 176 1.14 2.29 8.81
CA GLY A 176 1.48 1.94 10.20
C GLY A 176 0.70 0.74 10.70
N LEU A 177 1.16 0.19 11.83
CA LEU A 177 0.62 -1.02 12.44
C LEU A 177 -0.87 -0.86 12.81
N TYR A 178 -1.51 -2.00 13.08
CA TYR A 178 -2.87 -2.08 13.57
C TYR A 178 -3.05 -1.30 14.89
N ASP A 179 -4.22 -0.65 15.03
CA ASP A 179 -4.64 0.13 16.21
C ASP A 179 -3.72 1.31 16.64
N LYS A 180 -2.95 1.86 15.70
CA LYS A 180 -2.15 3.09 15.92
C LYS A 180 -2.91 4.40 15.70
N GLY A 181 -4.20 4.34 15.37
CA GLY A 181 -5.01 5.55 15.16
C GLY A 181 -4.75 6.29 13.85
N LYS A 182 -4.40 5.57 12.77
CA LYS A 182 -4.19 6.15 11.42
C LYS A 182 -5.33 7.05 10.96
N THR A 183 -6.55 6.51 10.91
CA THR A 183 -7.74 7.27 10.49
C THR A 183 -8.07 8.40 11.46
N PHE A 184 -7.78 8.24 12.75
CA PHE A 184 -7.94 9.31 13.74
C PHE A 184 -7.00 10.48 13.45
N VAL A 185 -5.71 10.21 13.21
CA VAL A 185 -4.72 11.22 12.81
C VAL A 185 -5.12 11.85 11.48
N LEU A 186 -5.55 11.04 10.51
CA LEU A 186 -6.01 11.54 9.22
C LEU A 186 -7.17 12.53 9.37
N ASN A 187 -8.16 12.23 10.21
CA ASN A 187 -9.25 13.16 10.50
C ASN A 187 -8.78 14.47 11.12
N HIS A 188 -7.78 14.44 12.01
CA HIS A 188 -7.24 15.65 12.62
C HIS A 188 -6.46 16.52 11.63
N LEU A 189 -5.77 15.87 10.68
CA LEU A 189 -5.03 16.59 9.64
C LEU A 189 -5.93 17.20 8.57
N THR A 190 -7.15 16.67 8.40
CA THR A 190 -7.94 16.89 7.17
C THR A 190 -9.36 17.37 7.39
N GLY A 191 -9.93 17.19 8.58
CA GLY A 191 -11.35 17.43 8.84
C GLY A 191 -12.31 16.46 8.14
N ALA A 192 -11.81 15.41 7.47
CA ALA A 192 -12.62 14.52 6.61
C ALA A 192 -13.66 13.66 7.35
N ASN A 193 -13.61 13.63 8.69
CA ASN A 193 -14.53 12.90 9.58
C ASN A 193 -14.70 11.40 9.20
N LEU A 194 -13.66 10.76 8.68
CA LEU A 194 -13.66 9.36 8.25
C LEU A 194 -14.00 8.41 9.42
N PRO A 195 -14.62 7.25 9.14
CA PRO A 195 -14.99 6.29 10.18
C PRO A 195 -13.76 5.81 10.96
N SER A 196 -13.69 6.16 12.24
CA SER A 196 -12.56 5.80 13.12
C SER A 196 -13.06 5.28 14.46
N GLY A 197 -12.29 4.39 15.09
CA GLY A 197 -12.58 3.83 16.41
C GLY A 197 -12.35 2.32 16.49
N LYS A 198 -12.43 1.74 17.68
CA LYS A 198 -12.12 0.30 17.88
C LYS A 198 -13.14 -0.65 17.22
N LYS A 199 -14.35 -0.16 16.95
CA LYS A 199 -15.43 -0.94 16.31
C LYS A 199 -15.40 -0.88 14.78
N VAL A 200 -14.66 0.05 14.19
CA VAL A 200 -14.63 0.28 12.74
C VAL A 200 -13.20 0.10 12.25
N ARG A 201 -13.03 -0.78 11.27
CA ARG A 201 -11.72 -1.02 10.65
C ARG A 201 -11.74 -0.48 9.23
N THR A 202 -10.69 0.25 8.86
CA THR A 202 -10.41 0.60 7.46
C THR A 202 -10.24 -0.69 6.67
N LYS A 203 -10.92 -0.78 5.53
CA LYS A 203 -10.88 -1.94 4.64
C LYS A 203 -9.81 -1.73 3.58
N GLY A 204 -9.02 -2.78 3.35
CA GLY A 204 -7.99 -2.85 2.29
C GLY A 204 -7.31 -1.51 2.01
N LEU A 205 -7.66 -0.92 0.87
CA LEU A 205 -7.24 0.41 0.43
C LEU A 205 -8.45 1.34 0.30
N SER A 206 -8.49 2.40 1.09
CA SER A 206 -9.58 3.37 1.11
C SER A 206 -9.06 4.74 0.65
N PHE A 207 -9.68 5.32 -0.38
CA PHE A 207 -9.23 6.55 -1.03
C PHE A 207 -10.21 7.69 -0.75
N LYS A 208 -9.66 8.86 -0.43
CA LYS A 208 -10.41 10.11 -0.28
C LYS A 208 -9.74 11.23 -1.04
N HIS A 209 -10.45 11.81 -2.00
CA HIS A 209 -10.06 13.03 -2.67
C HIS A 209 -10.36 14.22 -1.76
N MET A 210 -9.42 15.15 -1.70
CA MET A 210 -9.59 16.41 -0.99
C MET A 210 -8.91 17.57 -1.71
N ASP A 211 -9.41 18.76 -1.40
CA ASP A 211 -8.80 20.03 -1.78
C ASP A 211 -8.47 20.77 -0.47
N VAL A 212 -7.19 21.06 -0.27
CA VAL A 212 -6.70 21.86 0.87
C VAL A 212 -6.05 23.09 0.31
N ASP A 213 -6.68 24.25 0.52
CA ASP A 213 -6.22 25.57 0.05
C ASP A 213 -5.85 25.62 -1.44
N GLY A 214 -6.65 24.95 -2.29
CA GLY A 214 -6.45 24.89 -3.74
C GLY A 214 -5.50 23.77 -4.19
N THR A 215 -4.88 23.05 -3.25
CA THR A 215 -4.00 21.92 -3.54
C THR A 215 -4.78 20.61 -3.49
N GLN A 216 -4.75 19.86 -4.59
CA GLN A 216 -5.48 18.60 -4.72
C GLN A 216 -4.69 17.44 -4.14
N PHE A 217 -5.31 16.68 -3.25
CA PHE A 217 -4.74 15.49 -2.64
C PHE A 217 -5.65 14.28 -2.81
N VAL A 218 -5.03 13.11 -2.96
CA VAL A 218 -5.71 11.83 -2.74
C VAL A 218 -5.10 11.19 -1.50
N LEU A 219 -5.89 11.12 -0.43
CA LEU A 219 -5.54 10.41 0.77
C LEU A 219 -5.77 8.92 0.55
N LEU A 220 -4.76 8.13 0.87
CA LEU A 220 -4.81 6.68 0.87
C LEU A 220 -4.72 6.19 2.32
N ASP A 221 -5.88 5.86 2.91
CA ASP A 221 -5.96 5.20 4.22
C ASP A 221 -5.94 3.69 4.02
N SER A 222 -5.06 3.00 4.75
CA SER A 222 -4.91 1.56 4.64
C SER A 222 -5.40 0.84 5.88
N ALA A 223 -5.85 -0.40 5.69
CA ALA A 223 -5.94 -1.34 6.81
C ALA A 223 -4.59 -1.40 7.55
N GLY A 224 -4.63 -1.51 8.89
CA GLY A 224 -3.40 -1.64 9.67
C GLY A 224 -2.74 -2.99 9.47
N SER A 225 -1.41 -2.97 9.25
CA SER A 225 -0.60 -4.18 9.20
C SER A 225 -0.53 -4.86 10.56
N ASN A 226 -0.23 -6.16 10.58
CA ASN A 226 -0.18 -7.00 11.77
C ASN A 226 -1.52 -7.04 12.53
N SER A 227 -2.63 -6.99 11.78
CA SER A 227 -3.96 -7.13 12.38
C SER A 227 -4.20 -8.59 12.81
N PRO A 228 -4.96 -8.84 13.90
CA PRO A 228 -5.30 -10.21 14.29
C PRO A 228 -6.02 -10.96 13.17
N VAL A 229 -5.62 -12.21 12.96
CA VAL A 229 -6.14 -13.10 11.92
C VAL A 229 -7.02 -14.17 12.57
N ARG A 230 -8.17 -14.45 11.97
CA ARG A 230 -8.94 -15.64 12.32
C ARG A 230 -8.18 -16.87 11.83
N VAL A 231 -7.74 -17.72 12.75
CA VAL A 231 -6.98 -18.93 12.41
C VAL A 231 -7.98 -20.01 11.99
N GLU A 232 -8.08 -20.24 10.68
CA GLU A 232 -8.89 -21.33 10.11
C GLU A 232 -8.00 -22.53 9.75
N ASN A 233 -6.75 -22.27 9.38
CA ASN A 233 -5.72 -23.28 9.12
C ASN A 233 -4.32 -22.73 9.44
N GLU A 234 -3.30 -23.59 9.39
CA GLU A 234 -1.90 -23.21 9.65
C GLU A 234 -1.36 -22.13 8.69
N LEU A 235 -1.97 -21.99 7.51
CA LEU A 235 -1.57 -21.04 6.48
C LEU A 235 -2.22 -19.65 6.63
N SER A 236 -3.24 -19.50 7.48
CA SER A 236 -4.00 -18.24 7.60
C SER A 236 -3.10 -17.06 7.97
N VAL A 237 -2.14 -17.27 8.88
CA VAL A 237 -1.19 -16.23 9.30
C VAL A 237 -0.26 -15.83 8.15
N TYR A 238 0.29 -16.82 7.43
CA TYR A 238 1.18 -16.59 6.28
C TYR A 238 0.45 -15.89 5.13
N GLN A 239 -0.79 -16.30 4.83
CA GLN A 239 -1.62 -15.68 3.81
C GLN A 239 -1.92 -14.22 4.16
N LYS A 240 -2.22 -13.92 5.43
CA LYS A 240 -2.41 -12.54 5.86
C LYS A 240 -1.14 -11.73 5.71
N GLU A 241 0.00 -12.25 6.18
CA GLU A 241 1.30 -11.56 6.06
C GLU A 241 1.64 -11.26 4.59
N ALA A 242 1.44 -12.23 3.69
CA ALA A 242 1.63 -12.03 2.25
C ALA A 242 0.68 -10.96 1.68
N THR A 243 -0.59 -10.95 2.13
CA THR A 243 -1.58 -9.95 1.71
C THR A 243 -1.21 -8.55 2.21
N GLU A 244 -0.76 -8.42 3.46
CA GLU A 244 -0.32 -7.15 4.03
C GLU A 244 0.92 -6.61 3.32
N HIS A 245 1.87 -7.49 2.97
CA HIS A 245 3.02 -7.12 2.15
C HIS A 245 2.62 -6.61 0.77
N PHE A 246 1.72 -7.33 0.11
CA PHE A 246 1.21 -6.93 -1.20
C PHE A 246 0.46 -5.58 -1.16
N ILE A 247 -0.37 -5.35 -0.13
CA ILE A 247 -1.06 -4.07 0.09
C ILE A 247 -0.04 -2.94 0.25
N LEU A 248 1.03 -3.16 1.02
CA LEU A 248 2.10 -2.17 1.20
C LEU A 248 2.84 -1.88 -0.11
N ASP A 249 3.07 -2.88 -0.95
CA ASP A 249 3.71 -2.68 -2.26
C ASP A 249 2.82 -1.82 -3.19
N ILE A 250 1.50 -2.02 -3.17
CA ILE A 250 0.57 -1.15 -3.91
C ILE A 250 0.63 0.28 -3.36
N ILE A 251 0.47 0.44 -2.04
CA ILE A 251 0.53 1.76 -1.40
C ILE A 251 1.83 2.47 -1.77
N PHE A 252 2.93 1.73 -1.74
CA PHE A 252 4.22 2.25 -2.12
C PHE A 252 4.25 2.75 -3.57
N GLU A 253 3.80 1.94 -4.51
CA GLU A 253 3.82 2.30 -5.93
C GLU A 253 2.96 3.55 -6.21
N VAL A 254 1.76 3.62 -5.64
CA VAL A 254 0.78 4.68 -5.96
C VAL A 254 0.99 5.99 -5.21
N SER A 255 1.75 6.01 -4.12
CA SER A 255 1.83 7.17 -3.22
C SER A 255 3.06 8.03 -3.45
N ASP A 256 2.90 9.35 -3.36
CA ASP A 256 4.00 10.32 -3.46
C ASP A 256 4.59 10.62 -2.08
N TYR A 257 3.73 10.70 -1.06
CA TYR A 257 4.11 11.00 0.32
C TYR A 257 3.66 9.90 1.28
N PHE A 258 4.44 9.68 2.34
CA PHE A 258 4.18 8.65 3.34
C PHE A 258 4.12 9.26 4.75
N ILE A 259 2.98 9.05 5.41
CA ILE A 259 2.76 9.35 6.81
C ILE A 259 2.68 8.02 7.56
N CYS A 260 3.65 7.74 8.42
CA CYS A 260 3.66 6.55 9.27
C CYS A 260 3.19 6.92 10.67
N VAL A 261 2.09 6.30 11.13
CA VAL A 261 1.54 6.55 12.47
C VAL A 261 1.95 5.43 13.43
N CYS A 262 2.55 5.80 14.56
CA CYS A 262 2.89 4.93 15.68
C CYS A 262 2.35 5.53 16.99
N ASN A 263 2.17 4.74 18.04
CA ASN A 263 1.88 5.26 19.38
C ASN A 263 3.20 5.24 20.15
N ASP A 264 3.45 4.13 20.84
CA ASP A 264 4.79 3.75 21.27
C ASP A 264 5.64 3.32 20.08
N PHE A 265 6.89 3.75 20.06
CA PHE A 265 7.84 3.45 19.00
C PHE A 265 8.66 2.19 19.31
N THR A 266 7.97 1.05 19.25
CA THR A 266 8.54 -0.25 19.60
C THR A 266 9.53 -0.78 18.55
N SER A 267 10.22 -1.87 18.86
CA SER A 267 11.08 -2.56 17.88
C SER A 267 10.32 -3.08 16.66
N LEU A 268 9.00 -3.31 16.76
CA LEU A 268 8.17 -3.69 15.62
C LEU A 268 7.91 -2.48 14.72
N ASP A 269 7.58 -1.32 15.30
CA ASP A 269 7.40 -0.06 14.59
C ASP A 269 8.71 0.37 13.89
N GLN A 270 9.86 0.24 14.57
CA GLN A 270 11.18 0.51 13.98
C GLN A 270 11.50 -0.41 12.80
N ARG A 271 11.20 -1.72 12.92
CA ARG A 271 11.39 -2.67 11.81
C ARG A 271 10.48 -2.36 10.64
N TYR A 272 9.23 -1.99 10.92
CA TYR A 272 8.26 -1.57 9.90
C TYR A 272 8.76 -0.32 9.16
N LEU A 273 9.14 0.73 9.90
CA LEU A 273 9.68 1.96 9.33
C LEU A 273 10.96 1.72 8.52
N GLY A 274 11.86 0.86 9.03
CA GLY A 274 13.08 0.48 8.32
C GLY A 274 12.81 -0.26 7.00
N LYS A 275 11.75 -1.08 6.92
CA LYS A 275 11.31 -1.71 5.65
C LYS A 275 10.81 -0.64 4.66
N LEU A 276 10.00 0.30 5.12
CA LEU A 276 9.47 1.38 4.30
C LEU A 276 10.58 2.32 3.79
N ALA A 277 11.51 2.72 4.67
CA ALA A 277 12.62 3.61 4.34
C ALA A 277 13.55 2.98 3.30
N ARG A 278 13.89 1.69 3.44
CA ARG A 278 14.70 0.97 2.43
C ARG A 278 13.99 0.86 1.09
N SER A 279 12.67 0.78 1.09
CA SER A 279 11.89 0.73 -0.15
C SER A 279 11.93 2.10 -0.84
N LEU A 280 11.77 3.20 -0.09
CA LEU A 280 11.90 4.58 -0.59
C LEU A 280 13.27 4.87 -1.18
N GLN A 281 14.35 4.54 -0.46
CA GLN A 281 15.73 4.74 -0.92
C GLN A 281 16.06 4.01 -2.23
N ARG A 282 15.38 2.89 -2.50
CA ARG A 282 15.54 2.12 -3.74
C ARG A 282 14.64 2.60 -4.87
N SER A 283 13.68 3.48 -4.58
CA SER A 283 12.74 3.98 -5.57
C SER A 283 13.28 5.18 -6.34
N LYS A 284 12.65 5.48 -7.47
CA LYS A 284 12.92 6.68 -8.25
C LYS A 284 11.97 7.83 -7.91
N LYS A 285 11.27 7.75 -6.77
CA LYS A 285 10.34 8.80 -6.34
C LYS A 285 11.12 10.05 -5.97
N HIS A 286 10.53 11.20 -6.28
CA HIS A 286 11.10 12.51 -6.00
C HIS A 286 11.17 12.77 -4.48
N PHE A 287 10.12 12.37 -3.76
CA PHE A 287 10.08 12.43 -2.31
C PHE A 287 10.45 11.07 -1.72
N GLN A 288 11.50 11.05 -0.89
CA GLN A 288 12.06 9.82 -0.29
C GLN A 288 12.07 9.86 1.25
N GLU A 289 11.37 10.83 1.84
CA GLU A 289 11.25 10.96 3.29
C GLU A 289 9.96 10.27 3.78
N ILE A 290 9.96 9.90 5.06
CA ILE A 290 8.77 9.38 5.75
C ILE A 290 8.47 10.33 6.89
N ILE A 291 7.24 10.82 6.94
CA ILE A 291 6.76 11.63 8.06
C ILE A 291 6.25 10.66 9.12
N VAL A 292 6.88 10.63 10.29
CA VAL A 292 6.45 9.76 11.40
C VAL A 292 5.65 10.57 12.40
N ILE A 293 4.40 10.15 12.65
CA ILE A 293 3.53 10.76 13.65
C ILE A 293 3.47 9.83 14.86
N HIS A 294 3.99 10.31 15.98
CA HIS A 294 3.86 9.67 17.29
C HIS A 294 2.53 10.08 17.92
N ASN A 295 1.51 9.26 17.71
CA ASN A 295 0.17 9.38 18.26
C ASN A 295 0.14 8.90 19.71
N PHE A 296 0.58 9.77 20.62
CA PHE A 296 0.57 9.56 22.08
C PHE A 296 -0.85 9.55 22.69
N LYS A 297 -1.78 8.80 22.08
CA LYS A 297 -3.21 8.80 22.39
C LYS A 297 -3.56 8.40 23.83
N ASP A 298 -2.66 7.68 24.49
CA ASP A 298 -2.84 7.17 25.85
C ASP A 298 -2.11 8.05 26.91
N VAL A 299 -1.47 9.14 26.49
CA VAL A 299 -0.70 10.04 27.37
C VAL A 299 -1.61 11.14 27.91
N THR A 300 -1.71 11.22 29.24
CA THR A 300 -2.61 12.17 29.92
C THR A 300 -1.89 13.28 30.67
N SER A 301 -0.54 13.27 30.71
CA SER A 301 0.25 14.29 31.41
C SER A 301 1.41 14.80 30.55
N VAL A 302 1.78 16.06 30.75
CA VAL A 302 2.84 16.73 30.00
C VAL A 302 4.20 16.13 30.33
N GLU A 303 4.43 15.77 31.60
CA GLU A 303 5.69 15.19 32.05
C GLU A 303 5.94 13.82 31.38
N VAL A 304 4.89 13.01 31.25
CA VAL A 304 4.95 11.72 30.54
C VAL A 304 5.20 11.95 29.06
N LEU A 305 4.54 12.93 28.44
CA LEU A 305 4.76 13.29 27.03
C LEU A 305 6.21 13.70 26.77
N GLU A 306 6.78 14.58 27.60
CA GLU A 306 8.17 15.02 27.49
C GLU A 306 9.15 13.85 27.64
N HIS A 307 8.89 12.95 28.60
CA HIS A 307 9.69 11.75 28.78
C HIS A 307 9.64 10.82 27.56
N LEU A 308 8.45 10.57 27.00
CA LEU A 308 8.28 9.71 25.83
C LEU A 308 8.89 10.37 24.58
N TRP A 309 8.71 11.66 24.38
CA TRP A 309 9.35 12.40 23.28
C TRP A 309 10.88 12.28 23.36
N LYS A 310 11.43 12.46 24.56
CA LYS A 310 12.86 12.34 24.78
C LYS A 310 13.36 10.92 24.45
N THR A 311 12.74 9.91 25.05
CA THR A 311 13.21 8.51 24.96
C THR A 311 12.90 7.82 23.64
N GLN A 312 11.75 8.10 23.03
CA GLN A 312 11.25 7.41 21.84
C GLN A 312 11.45 8.16 20.53
N VAL A 313 11.74 9.46 20.56
CA VAL A 313 11.90 10.27 19.33
C VAL A 313 13.34 10.77 19.21
N THR A 314 13.84 11.45 20.23
CA THR A 314 15.12 12.18 20.11
C THR A 314 16.34 11.34 20.50
N GLN A 315 16.28 10.61 21.62
CA GLN A 315 17.42 9.82 22.13
C GLN A 315 17.70 8.54 21.33
N LEU A 316 16.74 8.00 20.57
CA LEU A 316 17.02 6.82 19.75
C LEU A 316 18.07 7.05 18.67
N TYR A 317 18.33 8.32 18.33
CA TYR A 317 19.30 8.74 17.33
C TYR A 317 20.47 9.51 17.95
N SER A 318 20.69 9.36 19.26
CA SER A 318 21.79 10.02 19.99
C SER A 318 23.15 9.44 19.57
N GLY A 319 23.70 10.04 18.52
CA GLY A 319 25.02 9.80 17.94
C GLY A 319 25.34 10.80 16.82
N GLY A 320 24.63 11.93 16.78
CA GLY A 320 24.70 12.92 15.70
C GLY A 320 23.70 12.69 14.56
N GLY A 321 22.76 11.74 14.69
CA GLY A 321 21.86 11.28 13.63
C GLY A 321 20.56 12.07 13.46
N GLY A 322 20.35 13.21 14.14
CA GLY A 322 19.15 14.02 13.93
C GLY A 322 19.17 15.38 14.62
N ALA A 323 18.22 16.24 14.28
CA ALA A 323 18.08 17.59 14.82
C ALA A 323 16.61 17.96 15.02
N THR A 324 16.33 18.66 16.11
CA THR A 324 15.02 19.29 16.33
C THR A 324 14.91 20.53 15.44
N ILE A 325 13.88 20.54 14.61
CA ILE A 325 13.52 21.65 13.72
C ILE A 325 12.26 22.30 14.26
N ARG A 326 12.22 23.63 14.27
CA ARG A 326 11.03 24.42 14.57
C ARG A 326 10.63 25.15 13.31
N THR A 327 9.38 24.99 12.91
CA THR A 327 8.82 25.63 11.72
C THR A 327 7.59 26.41 12.15
N SER A 328 7.53 27.69 11.81
CA SER A 328 6.30 28.48 11.94
C SER A 328 5.34 28.10 10.82
N VAL A 329 4.12 27.75 11.18
CA VAL A 329 3.04 27.46 10.24
C VAL A 329 1.82 28.26 10.64
N ALA A 330 1.17 28.87 9.67
CA ALA A 330 -0.16 29.44 9.91
C ALA A 330 -1.15 28.29 10.09
N ALA A 331 -1.86 28.27 11.21
CA ALA A 331 -2.84 27.24 11.52
C ALA A 331 -4.07 27.89 12.16
N LEU A 332 -5.25 27.39 11.79
CA LEU A 332 -6.51 27.81 12.41
C LEU A 332 -6.53 27.41 13.89
N ASP A 333 -6.82 28.36 14.76
CA ASP A 333 -7.11 28.07 16.16
C ASP A 333 -8.52 27.48 16.28
N SER A 334 -8.62 26.30 16.89
CA SER A 334 -9.87 25.55 17.00
C SER A 334 -10.92 26.20 17.90
N ARG A 335 -10.56 27.23 18.68
CA ARG A 335 -11.48 27.98 19.55
C ARG A 335 -11.93 29.28 18.91
N THR A 336 -11.05 29.95 18.17
CA THR A 336 -11.31 31.29 17.62
C THR A 336 -11.59 31.29 16.12
N GLU A 337 -11.30 30.18 15.42
CA GLU A 337 -11.34 30.06 13.96
C GLU A 337 -10.49 31.11 13.24
N GLN A 338 -9.50 31.71 13.91
CA GLN A 338 -8.55 32.63 13.32
C GLN A 338 -7.25 31.91 12.92
N LEU A 339 -6.64 32.36 11.83
CA LEU A 339 -5.31 31.91 11.41
C LEU A 339 -4.26 32.51 12.35
N ASP A 340 -3.66 31.66 13.18
CA ASP A 340 -2.58 32.02 14.09
C ASP A 340 -1.27 31.41 13.63
N ASP A 341 -0.16 32.12 13.86
CA ASP A 341 1.17 31.57 13.62
C ASP A 341 1.52 30.60 14.75
N ARG A 342 1.66 29.31 14.41
CA ARG A 342 1.97 28.24 15.35
C ARG A 342 3.35 27.68 15.06
N THR A 343 4.18 27.61 16.09
CA THR A 343 5.45 26.91 15.98
C THR A 343 5.23 25.40 16.12
N VAL A 344 5.46 24.66 15.04
CA VAL A 344 5.46 23.19 15.07
C VAL A 344 6.89 22.69 15.21
N VAL A 345 7.07 21.73 16.10
CA VAL A 345 8.36 21.10 16.40
C VAL A 345 8.40 19.71 15.77
N TRP A 346 9.47 19.43 15.04
CA TRP A 346 9.69 18.14 14.38
C TRP A 346 11.12 17.69 14.66
N PHE A 347 11.35 16.38 14.71
CA PHE A 347 12.71 15.83 14.78
C PHE A 347 13.08 15.23 13.43
N LYS A 348 14.09 15.80 12.76
CA LYS A 348 14.58 15.31 11.48
C LYS A 348 15.81 14.46 11.68
N THR A 349 15.76 13.21 11.28
CA THR A 349 16.94 12.35 11.21
C THR A 349 17.84 12.82 10.05
N ARG A 350 19.17 12.76 10.24
CA ARG A 350 20.13 12.98 9.16
C ARG A 350 20.19 11.72 8.30
N THR A 351 20.10 11.91 6.99
CA THR A 351 20.30 10.86 5.97
C THR A 351 21.75 10.41 5.90
#